data_AF-C5DU74-F1
#
_entry.id   AF-C5DU74-F1
#
_cell.length_a   1.000
_cell.length_b   1.000
_cell.length_c   1.000
_cell.angle_alpha   90.00
_cell.angle_beta   90.00
_cell.angle_gamma   90.00
#
_symmetry.space_group_name_H-M   'P 1'
#
loop_
_entity.id
_entity.type
_entity.pdbx_description
1 polymer ?
#
loop_
_entity_poly.entity_id
_entity_poly.type
_entity_poly.pdbx_seq_one_letter_code
_entity_poly.pdbx_strand_id
1 'polypeptide(L)'
;MQCFAYQTPPYGECSKSVESSPRASSNLERNVFNESLVDRMALFLTLNTKTTAKDDYKSIRRFLKELLRRSQCNRRSALLAAAYVENIYQTMGDENGDDFAKCAKKVYLSCLIISNKFLNDKTLSFRTWRLVSGLTPAEMSTMERWCLDKLDYHLYIKDAELYDLEKRMRALSKFK
;
A
#
# COMPACT_ATOMS: atom_id res chain seq x y z
N MET A 1 52.24 -4.48 0.65
CA MET A 1 50.77 -4.60 0.75
C MET A 1 50.18 -3.57 -0.19
N GLN A 2 49.58 -4.02 -1.30
CA GLN A 2 49.09 -3.15 -2.36
C GLN A 2 47.58 -2.99 -2.18
N CYS A 3 47.13 -1.78 -1.86
CA CYS A 3 45.71 -1.44 -1.74
C CYS A 3 45.07 -1.43 -3.13
N PHE A 4 44.18 -2.37 -3.40
CA PHE A 4 43.28 -2.30 -4.56
C PHE A 4 42.18 -1.29 -4.25
N ALA A 5 42.33 -0.07 -4.76
CA ALA A 5 41.25 0.90 -4.84
C ALA A 5 40.24 0.38 -5.89
N TYR A 6 39.06 -0.03 -5.45
CA TYR A 6 37.93 -0.27 -6.36
C TYR A 6 37.47 1.08 -6.91
N GLN A 7 38.01 1.46 -8.07
CA GLN A 7 37.52 2.61 -8.82
C GLN A 7 36.25 2.20 -9.56
N THR A 8 35.10 2.71 -9.11
CA THR A 8 33.87 2.65 -9.90
C THR A 8 34.06 3.51 -11.16
N PRO A 9 33.80 2.97 -12.37
CA PRO A 9 33.95 3.74 -13.61
C PRO A 9 32.94 4.90 -13.64
N PRO A 10 33.28 6.03 -14.28
CA PRO A 10 32.42 7.22 -14.30
C PRO A 10 31.12 6.94 -15.06
N TYR A 11 29.98 7.29 -14.45
CA TYR A 11 28.68 7.23 -15.12
C TYR A 11 28.68 8.15 -16.34
N GLY A 12 28.50 7.56 -17.53
CA GLY A 12 28.35 8.31 -18.77
C GLY A 12 27.12 9.24 -18.71
N GLU A 13 27.29 10.46 -19.22
CA GLU A 13 26.26 11.49 -19.23
C GLU A 13 25.05 11.08 -20.09
N CYS A 14 23.93 10.76 -19.44
CA CYS A 14 22.65 10.57 -20.13
C CYS A 14 22.00 11.93 -20.36
N SER A 15 22.11 12.47 -21.58
CA SER A 15 21.45 13.72 -21.97
C SER A 15 20.30 13.49 -22.97
N LYS A 16 19.10 13.80 -22.47
CA LYS A 16 17.92 14.42 -23.11
C LYS A 16 16.99 13.59 -24.04
N SER A 17 15.80 13.27 -23.47
CA SER A 17 14.42 13.70 -23.84
C SER A 17 14.05 13.97 -25.31
N VAL A 18 12.84 13.77 -25.82
CA VAL A 18 11.51 13.27 -25.43
C VAL A 18 10.77 13.23 -26.77
N GLU A 19 10.04 12.15 -27.10
CA GLU A 19 9.09 12.20 -28.22
C GLU A 19 7.72 11.68 -27.75
N SER A 20 6.74 12.57 -27.86
CA SER A 20 5.41 12.49 -27.27
C SER A 20 4.41 11.78 -28.20
N SER A 21 3.71 10.78 -27.65
CA SER A 21 2.55 10.12 -28.26
C SER A 21 1.43 9.90 -27.21
N PRO A 22 0.15 9.70 -27.59
CA PRO A 22 -1.01 10.43 -27.08
C PRO A 22 -1.47 9.92 -25.70
N ARG A 23 -1.31 10.73 -24.65
CA ARG A 23 -1.55 10.35 -23.24
C ARG A 23 -3.01 10.39 -22.77
N ALA A 24 -3.97 10.84 -23.58
CA ALA A 24 -5.32 11.15 -23.08
C ALA A 24 -6.17 9.90 -22.77
N SER A 25 -6.25 8.92 -23.68
CA SER A 25 -7.12 7.74 -23.50
C SER A 25 -6.67 6.82 -22.35
N SER A 26 -5.36 6.73 -22.10
CA SER A 26 -4.81 5.91 -21.01
C SER A 26 -5.12 6.45 -19.61
N ASN A 27 -5.38 7.75 -19.44
CA ASN A 27 -5.65 8.33 -18.11
C ASN A 27 -7.07 7.99 -17.62
N LEU A 28 -8.06 7.95 -18.52
CA LEU A 28 -9.44 7.62 -18.15
C LEU A 28 -9.58 6.15 -17.74
N GLU A 29 -9.00 5.23 -18.51
CA GLU A 29 -8.98 3.80 -18.17
C GLU A 29 -8.22 3.52 -16.88
N ARG A 30 -7.06 4.18 -16.67
CA ARG A 30 -6.33 4.13 -15.40
C ARG A 30 -7.19 4.63 -14.23
N ASN A 31 -7.97 5.70 -14.42
CA ASN A 31 -8.86 6.24 -13.38
C ASN A 31 -10.03 5.30 -13.06
N VAL A 32 -10.70 4.74 -14.06
CA VAL A 32 -11.81 3.78 -13.87
C VAL A 32 -11.29 2.50 -13.20
N PHE A 33 -10.14 1.99 -13.64
CA PHE A 33 -9.49 0.85 -13.04
C PHE A 33 -9.15 1.10 -11.56
N ASN A 34 -8.63 2.28 -11.24
CA ASN A 34 -8.34 2.69 -9.88
C ASN A 34 -9.62 2.78 -9.02
N GLU A 35 -10.73 3.32 -9.54
CA GLU A 35 -12.01 3.33 -8.79
C GLU A 35 -12.53 1.92 -8.52
N SER A 36 -12.55 1.05 -9.54
CA SER A 36 -13.01 -0.34 -9.36
C SER A 36 -12.15 -1.12 -8.36
N LEU A 37 -10.85 -0.84 -8.32
CA LEU A 37 -9.92 -1.44 -7.37
C LEU A 37 -10.22 -0.90 -5.96
N VAL A 38 -10.35 0.42 -5.82
CA VAL A 38 -10.71 1.09 -4.56
C VAL A 38 -12.01 0.53 -3.99
N ASP A 39 -13.03 0.31 -4.81
CA ASP A 39 -14.31 -0.27 -4.36
C ASP A 39 -14.14 -1.68 -3.82
N ARG A 40 -13.41 -2.54 -4.54
CA ARG A 40 -13.09 -3.91 -4.12
C ARG A 40 -12.26 -3.95 -2.83
N MET A 41 -11.27 -3.06 -2.72
CA MET A 41 -10.43 -2.93 -1.53
C MET A 41 -11.20 -2.39 -0.34
N ALA A 42 -12.07 -1.40 -0.54
CA ALA A 42 -12.90 -0.88 0.53
C ALA A 42 -13.83 -1.96 1.08
N LEU A 43 -14.50 -2.72 0.21
CA LEU A 43 -15.35 -3.83 0.63
C LEU A 43 -14.56 -4.89 1.38
N PHE A 44 -13.41 -5.29 0.83
CA PHE A 44 -12.52 -6.27 1.46
C PHE A 44 -12.09 -5.84 2.86
N LEU A 45 -11.65 -4.59 3.04
CA LEU A 45 -11.25 -4.07 4.35
C LEU A 45 -12.44 -3.99 5.31
N THR A 46 -13.61 -3.55 4.86
CA THR A 46 -14.80 -3.51 5.73
C THR A 46 -15.18 -4.90 6.25
N LEU A 47 -15.03 -5.95 5.44
CA LEU A 47 -15.40 -7.31 5.80
C LEU A 47 -14.36 -8.05 6.63
N ASN A 48 -13.06 -7.81 6.38
CA ASN A 48 -11.97 -8.57 7.00
C ASN A 48 -11.39 -7.89 8.25
N THR A 49 -11.82 -6.67 8.56
CA THR A 49 -11.36 -5.96 9.76
C THR A 49 -12.48 -5.83 10.77
N LYS A 50 -12.15 -5.96 12.06
CA LYS A 50 -13.06 -5.64 13.16
C LYS A 50 -13.23 -4.11 13.21
N THR A 51 -14.03 -3.60 12.28
CA THR A 51 -14.18 -2.16 12.08
C THR A 51 -14.80 -1.52 13.32
N THR A 52 -14.22 -0.42 13.77
CA THR A 52 -14.94 0.47 14.69
C THR A 52 -16.17 1.05 13.98
N ALA A 53 -17.20 1.44 14.73
CA ALA A 53 -18.41 2.07 14.18
C ALA A 53 -18.13 3.31 13.29
N LYS A 54 -16.91 3.89 13.33
CA LYS A 54 -16.49 5.03 12.50
C LYS A 54 -15.95 4.62 11.11
N ASP A 55 -15.64 3.36 10.89
CA ASP A 55 -15.01 2.84 9.66
C ASP A 55 -16.02 2.18 8.71
N ASP A 56 -17.09 2.91 8.36
CA ASP A 56 -18.04 2.50 7.31
C ASP A 56 -17.35 2.42 5.93
N TYR A 57 -17.89 1.57 5.05
CA TYR A 57 -17.45 1.39 3.66
C TYR A 57 -17.23 2.71 2.95
N LYS A 58 -18.16 3.67 3.06
CA LYS A 58 -18.04 4.98 2.37
C LYS A 58 -16.83 5.76 2.86
N SER A 59 -16.54 5.67 4.15
CA SER A 59 -15.42 6.33 4.82
C SER A 59 -14.09 5.70 4.38
N ILE A 60 -14.00 4.37 4.36
CA ILE A 60 -12.82 3.64 3.87
C ILE A 60 -12.59 3.91 2.38
N ARG A 61 -13.63 3.83 1.55
CA ARG A 61 -13.54 4.08 0.10
C ARG A 61 -13.00 5.47 -0.20
N ARG A 62 -13.53 6.51 0.47
CA ARG A 62 -13.05 7.90 0.30
C ARG A 62 -11.58 8.03 0.69
N PHE A 63 -11.20 7.41 1.81
CA PHE A 63 -9.82 7.37 2.27
C PHE A 63 -8.89 6.69 1.25
N LEU A 64 -9.23 5.49 0.78
CA LEU A 64 -8.43 4.74 -0.19
C LEU A 64 -8.28 5.49 -1.52
N LYS A 65 -9.36 6.10 -2.02
CA LYS A 65 -9.32 6.92 -3.24
C LYS A 65 -8.31 8.06 -3.12
N GLU A 66 -8.38 8.83 -2.04
CA GLU A 66 -7.45 9.94 -1.83
C GLU A 66 -6.02 9.46 -1.55
N LEU A 67 -5.86 8.39 -0.77
CA LEU A 67 -4.58 7.82 -0.41
C LEU A 67 -3.83 7.33 -1.66
N LEU A 68 -4.45 6.47 -2.48
CA LEU A 68 -3.82 5.92 -3.67
C LEU A 68 -3.56 7.00 -4.74
N ARG A 69 -4.45 7.99 -4.85
CA ARG A 69 -4.25 9.13 -5.76
C ARG A 69 -3.03 9.97 -5.37
N ARG A 70 -2.81 10.22 -4.08
CA ARG A 70 -1.73 11.10 -3.57
C ARG A 70 -0.41 10.38 -3.37
N SER A 71 -0.42 9.09 -3.04
CA SER A 71 0.80 8.32 -2.75
C SER A 71 1.56 7.88 -4.02
N GLN A 72 0.93 7.96 -5.19
CA GLN A 72 1.49 7.45 -6.45
C GLN A 72 1.90 5.97 -6.37
N CYS A 73 1.32 5.20 -5.45
CA CYS A 73 1.58 3.78 -5.32
C CYS A 73 0.96 3.02 -6.51
N ASN A 74 1.70 2.03 -7.03
CA ASN A 74 1.19 1.19 -8.10
C ASN A 74 0.17 0.16 -7.55
N ARG A 75 -0.58 -0.46 -8.47
CA ARG A 75 -1.58 -1.49 -8.11
C ARG A 75 -0.98 -2.62 -7.28
N ARG A 76 0.23 -3.06 -7.60
CA ARG A 76 0.88 -4.18 -6.91
C ARG A 76 1.12 -3.82 -5.43
N SER A 77 1.63 -2.62 -5.14
CA SER A 77 1.77 -2.12 -3.77
C SER A 77 0.43 -2.07 -3.04
N ALA A 78 -0.64 -1.59 -3.70
CA ALA A 78 -1.97 -1.56 -3.10
C ALA A 78 -2.50 -2.97 -2.75
N LEU A 79 -2.41 -3.92 -3.68
CA LEU A 79 -2.83 -5.30 -3.44
C LEU A 79 -2.00 -5.98 -2.35
N LEU A 80 -0.68 -5.76 -2.37
CA LEU A 80 0.23 -6.32 -1.38
C LEU A 80 -0.07 -5.76 0.03
N ALA A 81 -0.40 -4.47 0.12
CA ALA A 81 -0.87 -3.87 1.36
C ALA A 81 -2.17 -4.51 1.87
N ALA A 82 -3.13 -4.80 0.99
CA ALA A 82 -4.35 -5.50 1.39
C ALA A 82 -4.08 -6.93 1.88
N ALA A 83 -3.14 -7.65 1.26
CA ALA A 83 -2.70 -8.96 1.73
C ALA A 83 -2.06 -8.91 3.12
N TYR A 84 -1.21 -7.90 3.38
CA TYR A 84 -0.63 -7.69 4.71
C TYR A 84 -1.71 -7.42 5.76
N VAL A 85 -2.71 -6.61 5.41
CA VAL A 85 -3.84 -6.37 6.31
C VAL A 85 -4.58 -7.67 6.62
N GLU A 86 -4.85 -8.51 5.62
CA GLU A 86 -5.46 -9.83 5.81
C GLU A 86 -4.67 -10.69 6.81
N ASN A 87 -3.36 -10.81 6.60
CA ASN A 87 -2.49 -11.61 7.44
C ASN A 87 -2.43 -11.08 8.88
N ILE A 88 -2.35 -9.76 9.05
CA ILE A 88 -2.35 -9.13 10.37
C ILE A 88 -3.65 -9.46 11.11
N TYR A 89 -4.83 -9.23 10.51
CA TYR A 89 -6.09 -9.48 11.20
C TYR A 89 -6.40 -10.97 11.42
N GLN A 90 -5.88 -11.87 10.58
CA GLN A 90 -5.94 -13.32 10.84
C GLN A 90 -5.09 -13.73 12.03
N THR A 91 -3.93 -13.09 12.23
CA THR A 91 -2.98 -13.42 13.30
C THR A 91 -3.36 -12.74 14.62
N MET A 92 -3.97 -11.55 14.57
CA MET A 92 -4.18 -10.70 15.74
C MET A 92 -5.27 -11.20 16.72
N GLY A 93 -6.11 -12.16 16.32
CA GLY A 93 -7.16 -12.70 17.19
C GLY A 93 -8.08 -11.63 17.80
N ASP A 94 -8.55 -11.86 19.04
CA ASP A 94 -9.31 -10.90 19.86
C ASP A 94 -8.43 -10.16 20.87
N GLU A 95 -7.10 -10.20 20.68
CA GLU A 95 -6.16 -9.59 21.60
C GLU A 95 -6.34 -8.07 21.63
N ASN A 96 -6.22 -7.49 22.83
CA ASN A 96 -6.21 -6.04 23.07
C ASN A 96 -4.94 -5.42 22.47
N GLY A 97 -4.90 -5.27 21.15
CA GLY A 97 -3.87 -4.50 20.48
C GLY A 97 -4.06 -3.00 20.66
N ASP A 98 -3.04 -2.26 20.23
CA ASP A 98 -3.05 -0.80 20.22
C ASP A 98 -4.32 -0.25 19.59
N ASP A 99 -4.83 0.87 20.10
CA ASP A 99 -6.09 1.45 19.62
C ASP A 99 -6.08 1.78 18.13
N PHE A 100 -4.90 2.00 17.52
CA PHE A 100 -4.79 2.22 16.08
C PHE A 100 -5.05 0.94 15.27
N ALA A 101 -4.80 -0.24 15.81
CA ALA A 101 -4.99 -1.52 15.13
C ALA A 101 -6.49 -1.82 14.89
N LYS A 102 -7.37 -1.21 15.69
CA LYS A 102 -8.83 -1.23 15.48
C LYS A 102 -9.26 -0.35 14.29
N CYS A 103 -8.40 0.54 13.81
CA CYS A 103 -8.69 1.41 12.66
C CYS A 103 -8.08 0.87 11.38
N ALA A 104 -8.93 0.26 10.53
CA ALA A 104 -8.52 -0.34 9.27
C ALA A 104 -7.75 0.64 8.36
N LYS A 105 -8.09 1.94 8.40
CA LYS A 105 -7.39 2.98 7.63
C LYS A 105 -5.93 3.15 8.04
N LYS A 106 -5.65 3.13 9.36
CA LYS A 106 -4.29 3.29 9.90
C LYS A 106 -3.44 2.04 9.62
N VAL A 107 -4.01 0.86 9.80
CA VAL A 107 -3.33 -0.41 9.49
C VAL A 107 -3.03 -0.49 8.00
N TYR A 108 -4.02 -0.22 7.14
CA TYR A 108 -3.84 -0.23 5.69
C TYR A 108 -2.81 0.81 5.22
N LEU A 109 -2.83 2.04 5.76
CA LEU A 109 -1.79 3.05 5.46
C LEU A 109 -0.39 2.53 5.75
N SER A 110 -0.21 1.91 6.92
CA SER A 110 1.09 1.39 7.36
C SER A 110 1.55 0.23 6.48
N CYS A 111 0.64 -0.68 6.13
CA CYS A 111 0.90 -1.76 5.16
C CYS A 111 1.22 -1.22 3.75
N LEU A 112 0.61 -0.10 3.35
CA LEU A 112 0.92 0.55 2.08
C LEU A 112 2.32 1.17 2.07
N ILE A 113 2.74 1.77 3.18
CA ILE A 113 4.11 2.29 3.34
C ILE A 113 5.12 1.14 3.22
N ILE A 114 4.89 0.03 3.93
CA ILE A 114 5.74 -1.16 3.91
C ILE A 114 5.83 -1.77 2.51
N SER A 115 4.70 -2.04 1.87
CA SER A 115 4.67 -2.61 0.51
C SER A 115 5.35 -1.70 -0.51
N ASN A 116 5.21 -0.38 -0.38
CA ASN A 116 5.89 0.56 -1.25
C ASN A 116 7.42 0.54 -1.04
N LYS A 117 7.90 0.41 0.20
CA LYS A 117 9.33 0.24 0.55
C LYS A 117 9.89 -1.10 0.07
N PHE A 118 9.08 -2.15 0.14
CA PHE A 118 9.50 -3.48 -0.27
C PHE A 118 9.65 -3.60 -1.80
N LEU A 119 8.75 -2.97 -2.57
CA LEU A 119 8.73 -3.13 -4.03
C LEU A 119 9.56 -2.10 -4.81
N ASN A 120 9.94 -0.97 -4.20
CA ASN A 120 10.59 0.12 -4.91
C ASN A 120 11.85 0.60 -4.19
N ASP A 121 12.94 0.80 -4.95
CA ASP A 121 14.19 1.35 -4.42
C ASP A 121 14.06 2.80 -3.94
N LYS A 122 13.14 3.55 -4.57
CA LYS A 122 12.84 4.94 -4.22
C LYS A 122 11.46 5.04 -3.62
N THR A 123 11.38 5.47 -2.37
CA THR A 123 10.12 5.63 -1.65
C THR A 123 9.94 7.01 -1.04
N LEU A 124 8.67 7.35 -0.78
CA LEU A 124 8.31 8.60 -0.14
C LEU A 124 8.84 8.62 1.31
N SER A 125 9.43 9.74 1.70
CA SER A 125 9.82 9.98 3.09
C SER A 125 8.60 10.07 4.01
N PHE A 126 8.76 9.82 5.31
CA PHE A 126 7.68 10.06 6.27
C PHE A 126 7.22 11.53 6.32
N ARG A 127 8.08 12.50 5.97
CA ARG A 127 7.66 13.91 5.84
C ARG A 127 6.64 14.06 4.71
N THR A 128 6.84 13.34 3.61
CA THR A 128 5.88 13.33 2.50
C THR A 128 4.61 12.57 2.86
N TRP A 129 4.71 11.41 3.51
CA TRP A 129 3.54 10.67 3.98
C TRP A 129 2.69 11.44 4.99
N ARG A 130 3.30 12.34 5.78
CA ARG A 130 2.56 13.27 6.65
C ARG A 130 1.65 14.20 5.85
N LEU A 131 2.11 14.70 4.70
CA LEU A 131 1.28 15.55 3.82
C LEU A 131 0.13 14.77 3.18
N VAL A 132 0.32 13.46 2.97
CA VAL A 132 -0.70 12.57 2.41
C VAL A 132 -1.75 12.17 3.45
N SER A 133 -1.31 11.77 4.65
CA SER A 133 -2.16 11.14 5.67
C SER A 133 -2.59 12.07 6.82
N GLY A 134 -1.86 13.16 7.05
CA GLY A 134 -2.02 14.03 8.22
C GLY A 134 -1.39 13.50 9.51
N LEU A 135 -0.82 12.28 9.51
CA LEU A 135 -0.21 11.68 10.69
C LEU A 135 1.23 12.15 10.92
N THR A 136 1.68 12.14 12.16
CA THR A 136 3.06 12.50 12.48
C THR A 136 4.03 11.39 12.04
N PRO A 137 5.30 11.71 11.72
CA PRO A 137 6.31 10.71 11.41
C PRO A 137 6.53 9.70 12.54
N ALA A 138 6.39 10.14 13.80
CA ALA A 138 6.50 9.26 14.96
C ALA A 138 5.39 8.22 14.99
N GLU A 139 4.13 8.63 14.83
CA GLU A 139 2.99 7.71 14.75
C GLU A 139 3.14 6.71 13.59
N MET A 140 3.48 7.20 12.39
CA MET A 140 3.69 6.32 11.23
C MET A 140 4.84 5.34 11.45
N SER A 141 5.91 5.77 12.10
CA SER A 141 7.03 4.89 12.44
C SER A 141 6.64 3.82 13.46
N THR A 142 5.83 4.17 14.47
CA THR A 142 5.32 3.19 15.45
C THR A 142 4.41 2.17 14.79
N MET A 143 3.44 2.64 13.98
CA MET A 143 2.52 1.73 13.28
C MET A 143 3.24 0.85 12.25
N GLU A 144 4.26 1.37 11.55
CA GLU A 144 5.09 0.59 10.63
C GLU A 144 5.81 -0.54 11.37
N ARG A 145 6.51 -0.25 12.46
CA ARG A 145 7.22 -1.26 13.25
C ARG A 145 6.26 -2.33 13.78
N TRP A 146 5.11 -1.90 14.28
CA TRP A 146 4.08 -2.81 14.77
C TRP A 146 3.55 -3.72 13.65
N CYS A 147 3.29 -3.19 12.46
CA CYS A 147 2.84 -4.01 11.33
C CYS A 147 3.93 -5.02 10.89
N LEU A 148 5.19 -4.59 10.87
CA LEU A 148 6.32 -5.48 10.54
C LEU A 148 6.48 -6.62 11.55
N ASP A 149 6.32 -6.32 12.84
CA ASP A 149 6.31 -7.31 13.93
C ASP A 149 5.18 -8.32 13.75
N LYS A 150 3.95 -7.85 13.46
CA LYS A 150 2.80 -8.74 13.19
C LYS A 150 2.92 -9.57 11.90
N LEU A 151 3.75 -9.13 10.97
CA LEU A 151 4.06 -9.88 9.74
C LEU A 151 5.28 -10.80 9.90
N ASP A 152 5.95 -10.76 11.05
CA ASP A 152 7.26 -11.41 11.27
C ASP A 152 8.25 -11.14 10.12
N TYR A 153 8.20 -9.93 9.57
CA TYR A 153 8.99 -9.51 8.40
C TYR A 153 8.83 -10.39 7.15
N HIS A 154 7.82 -11.27 7.08
CA HIS A 154 7.48 -12.08 5.92
C HIS A 154 6.72 -11.27 4.87
N LEU A 155 7.46 -10.40 4.17
CA LEU A 155 6.89 -9.45 3.20
C LEU A 155 6.72 -10.03 1.79
N TYR A 156 7.44 -11.10 1.45
CA TYR A 156 7.34 -11.72 0.13
C TYR A 156 6.07 -12.56 0.03
N ILE A 157 5.19 -12.18 -0.90
CA ILE A 157 3.98 -12.92 -1.27
C ILE A 157 4.08 -13.29 -2.75
N LYS A 158 3.78 -14.55 -3.08
CA LYS A 158 3.87 -15.03 -4.46
C LYS A 158 2.82 -14.37 -5.34
N ASP A 159 3.13 -14.25 -6.63
CA ASP A 159 2.19 -13.67 -7.60
C ASP A 159 0.87 -14.45 -7.70
N ALA A 160 0.93 -15.78 -7.57
CA ALA A 160 -0.26 -16.64 -7.54
C ALA A 160 -1.16 -16.30 -6.34
N GLU A 161 -0.59 -16.19 -5.15
CA GLU A 161 -1.33 -15.85 -3.92
C GLU A 161 -1.96 -14.45 -4.01
N LEU A 162 -1.22 -13.47 -4.56
CA LEU A 162 -1.72 -12.12 -4.76
C LEU A 162 -2.84 -12.07 -5.82
N TYR A 163 -2.72 -12.87 -6.88
CA TYR A 163 -3.76 -13.02 -7.90
C TYR A 163 -5.03 -13.65 -7.33
N ASP A 164 -4.89 -14.67 -6.49
CA ASP A 164 -6.02 -15.34 -5.83
C ASP A 164 -6.73 -14.41 -4.85
N LEU A 165 -5.99 -13.60 -4.08
CA LEU A 165 -6.58 -12.53 -3.28
C LEU A 165 -7.39 -11.56 -4.16
N GLU A 166 -6.81 -11.09 -5.26
CA GLU A 166 -7.53 -10.16 -6.13
C GLU A 166 -8.79 -10.77 -6.76
N LYS A 167 -8.74 -12.06 -7.08
CA LYS A 167 -9.90 -12.83 -7.56
C LYS A 167 -10.98 -12.92 -6.49
N ARG A 168 -10.62 -13.19 -5.23
CA ARG A 168 -11.57 -13.16 -4.09
C ARG A 168 -12.21 -11.79 -3.92
N MET A 169 -11.42 -10.72 -3.98
CA MET A 169 -11.94 -9.34 -3.91
C MET A 169 -12.92 -9.02 -5.05
N ARG A 170 -12.66 -9.52 -6.26
CA ARG A 170 -13.61 -9.42 -7.39
C ARG A 170 -14.90 -10.20 -7.14
N ALA A 171 -14.81 -11.41 -6.59
CA ALA A 171 -16.00 -12.21 -6.27
C ALA A 171 -16.89 -11.51 -5.24
N LEU A 172 -16.31 -10.90 -4.19
CA LEU A 172 -17.04 -10.15 -3.17
C LEU A 172 -17.84 -8.98 -3.76
N SER A 173 -17.29 -8.27 -4.75
CA SER A 173 -17.97 -7.14 -5.36
C SER A 173 -19.22 -7.49 -6.18
N LYS A 174 -19.44 -8.77 -6.51
CA LYS A 174 -20.62 -9.23 -7.25
C LYS A 174 -21.86 -9.41 -6.38
N PHE A 175 -21.70 -9.44 -5.06
CA PHE A 175 -22.79 -9.67 -4.09
C PHE A 175 -23.43 -8.38 -3.56
N LYS A 176 -23.11 -7.24 -4.18
CA LYS A 176 -23.60 -5.91 -3.79
C LYS A 176 -24.67 -5.40 -4.75
#